data_AF-A0A5R9NXH3-F1
#
_entry.id   AF-A0A5R9NXH3-F1
#
_cell.length_a   1.000
_cell.length_b   1.000
_cell.length_c   1.000
_cell.angle_alpha   90.00
_cell.angle_beta   90.00
_cell.angle_gamma   90.00
#
_symmetry.space_group_name_H-M   'P 1'
#
loop_
_entity.id
_entity.type
_entity.pdbx_description
1 polymer ?
#
loop_
_entity_poly.entity_id
_entity_poly.type
_entity_poly.pdbx_seq_one_letter_code
_entity_poly.pdbx_strand_id
1 'polypeptide(L)'
;MKLYHLDWARGYKHEFHSILTFPGRESGDVLVEGDDVFDSAKTAFDFGFYVEVAEIDSDSPEYAFRYTQNIDEAWSDPPAEGVKPIGEGPFRSTSVGDLVEQDGVFKLVSSIGFKELKDFKPEPGSKPEGFF
;
A
#
# COMPACT_ATOMS: atom_id res chain seq x y z
N MET A 1 3.85 -12.62 -2.89
CA MET A 1 3.17 -11.31 -2.82
C MET A 1 4.18 -10.18 -2.85
N LYS A 2 3.76 -8.98 -3.28
CA LYS A 2 4.57 -7.75 -3.21
C LYS A 2 3.93 -6.75 -2.27
N LEU A 3 4.75 -6.02 -1.52
CA LEU A 3 4.31 -4.95 -0.64
C LEU A 3 4.74 -3.61 -1.20
N TYR A 4 3.78 -2.72 -1.40
CA TYR A 4 4.00 -1.34 -1.79
C TYR A 4 3.63 -0.40 -0.66
N HIS A 5 4.56 0.49 -0.35
CA HIS A 5 4.44 1.43 0.72
C HIS A 5 4.07 2.82 0.20
N LEU A 6 3.10 3.46 0.84
CA LEU A 6 2.68 4.81 0.49
C LEU A 6 3.65 5.85 1.06
N ASP A 7 4.37 6.56 0.19
CA ASP A 7 5.26 7.66 0.56
C ASP A 7 4.45 8.93 0.90
N TRP A 8 3.90 8.94 2.11
CA TRP A 8 3.21 10.09 2.69
C TRP A 8 4.05 11.37 2.67
N ALA A 9 5.37 11.28 2.88
CA ALA A 9 6.24 12.45 2.94
C ALA A 9 6.33 13.15 1.58
N ARG A 10 6.34 12.38 0.49
CA ARG A 10 6.23 12.90 -0.86
C ARG A 10 4.82 13.44 -1.14
N GLY A 11 3.78 12.75 -0.69
CA GLY A 11 2.38 13.22 -0.80
C GLY A 11 2.12 14.58 -0.14
N TYR A 12 2.71 14.84 1.04
CA TYR A 12 2.60 16.12 1.73
C TYR A 12 3.22 17.29 0.96
N LYS A 13 4.32 17.06 0.25
CA LYS A 13 5.01 18.10 -0.54
C LYS A 13 4.25 18.54 -1.79
N HIS A 14 3.30 17.74 -2.26
CA HIS A 14 2.55 17.96 -3.50
C HIS A 14 1.07 18.29 -3.26
N GLU A 15 0.68 18.69 -2.04
CA GLU A 15 -0.72 18.89 -1.60
C GLU A 15 -1.65 17.67 -1.80
N PHE A 16 -1.09 16.56 -2.25
CA PHE A 16 -1.79 15.33 -2.62
C PHE A 16 -2.45 14.64 -1.42
N HIS A 17 -1.91 14.87 -0.22
CA HIS A 17 -2.51 14.39 1.03
C HIS A 17 -3.97 14.83 1.24
N SER A 18 -4.40 15.95 0.63
CA SER A 18 -5.78 16.44 0.73
C SER A 18 -6.79 15.57 -0.05
N ILE A 19 -6.29 14.77 -0.99
CA ILE A 19 -7.08 13.89 -1.86
C ILE A 19 -7.11 12.47 -1.27
N LEU A 20 -6.06 12.08 -0.55
CA LEU A 20 -5.92 10.76 0.05
C LEU A 20 -6.92 10.55 1.20
N THR A 21 -8.03 9.88 0.91
CA THR A 21 -9.05 9.56 1.91
C THR A 21 -9.04 8.05 2.18
N PHE A 22 -8.54 7.65 3.36
CA PHE A 22 -8.54 6.26 3.81
C PHE A 22 -9.31 6.15 5.14
N PRO A 23 -10.66 6.14 5.11
CA PRO A 23 -11.45 6.00 6.31
C PRO A 23 -11.21 4.61 6.90
N GLY A 24 -10.64 4.59 8.10
CA GLY A 24 -10.50 3.35 8.86
C GLY A 24 -11.85 2.96 9.44
N ARG A 25 -12.28 1.72 9.19
CA ARG A 25 -12.83 0.85 10.26
C ARG A 25 -13.22 -0.58 9.86
N GLU A 26 -13.45 -0.91 8.60
CA GLU A 26 -13.95 -2.25 8.25
C GLU A 26 -13.03 -3.00 7.26
N SER A 27 -12.72 -4.26 7.60
CA SER A 27 -11.97 -5.20 6.77
C SER A 27 -12.93 -6.04 5.93
N GLY A 28 -12.55 -6.44 4.72
CA GLY A 28 -13.35 -7.35 3.90
C GLY A 28 -14.31 -6.68 2.91
N ASP A 29 -14.28 -5.36 2.81
CA ASP A 29 -14.93 -4.66 1.70
C ASP A 29 -14.17 -4.89 0.38
N VAL A 30 -14.93 -5.03 -0.71
CA VAL A 30 -14.41 -4.96 -2.07
C VAL A 30 -14.69 -3.56 -2.59
N LEU A 31 -13.63 -2.80 -2.85
CA LEU A 31 -13.69 -1.46 -3.42
C LEU A 31 -13.63 -1.53 -4.94
N VAL A 32 -14.34 -0.62 -5.61
CA VAL A 32 -14.46 -0.52 -7.07
C VAL A 32 -14.23 0.93 -7.50
N GLU A 33 -13.98 1.16 -8.79
CA GLU A 33 -13.85 2.49 -9.38
C GLU A 33 -15.08 3.38 -9.07
N GLY A 34 -14.81 4.63 -8.69
CA GLY A 34 -15.81 5.59 -8.21
C GLY A 34 -16.01 5.60 -6.68
N ASP A 35 -15.35 4.69 -5.95
CA ASP A 35 -15.18 4.79 -4.50
C ASP A 35 -14.00 5.73 -4.18
N ASP A 36 -14.20 6.69 -3.27
CA ASP A 36 -13.18 7.70 -2.94
C ASP A 36 -11.84 7.08 -2.52
N VAL A 37 -11.87 5.94 -1.83
CA VAL A 37 -10.67 5.23 -1.34
C VAL A 37 -9.97 4.51 -2.50
N PHE A 38 -10.75 3.84 -3.35
CA PHE A 38 -10.24 3.21 -4.56
C PHE A 38 -9.57 4.23 -5.47
N ASP A 39 -10.26 5.33 -5.76
CA ASP A 39 -9.80 6.38 -6.65
C ASP A 39 -8.57 7.09 -6.07
N SER A 40 -8.53 7.29 -4.74
CA SER A 40 -7.35 7.78 -4.03
C SER A 40 -6.14 6.87 -4.20
N ALA A 41 -6.32 5.56 -3.97
CA ALA A 41 -5.23 4.58 -4.12
C ALA A 41 -4.74 4.51 -5.57
N LYS A 42 -5.66 4.52 -6.55
CA LYS A 42 -5.32 4.51 -7.98
C LYS A 42 -4.50 5.74 -8.34
N THR A 43 -5.01 6.92 -7.98
CA THR A 43 -4.33 8.19 -8.23
C THR A 43 -2.95 8.19 -7.56
N ALA A 44 -2.82 7.73 -6.32
CA ALA A 44 -1.54 7.69 -5.63
C ALA A 44 -0.51 6.80 -6.36
N PHE A 45 -0.96 5.67 -6.89
CA PHE A 45 -0.14 4.75 -7.66
C PHE A 45 0.29 5.35 -8.99
N ASP A 46 -0.65 5.93 -9.72
CA ASP A 46 -0.41 6.50 -11.04
C ASP A 46 0.64 7.63 -10.99
N PHE A 47 0.66 8.38 -9.89
CA PHE A 47 1.66 9.44 -9.63
C PHE A 47 3.00 8.93 -9.06
N GLY A 48 3.13 7.64 -8.77
CA GLY A 48 4.34 7.03 -8.24
C GLY A 48 4.61 7.36 -6.77
N PHE A 49 3.54 7.50 -5.95
CA PHE A 49 3.66 7.60 -4.50
C PHE A 49 3.77 6.23 -3.80
N TYR A 50 3.45 5.15 -4.50
CA TYR A 50 3.71 3.79 -4.01
C TYR A 50 5.12 3.33 -4.42
N VAL A 51 5.85 2.82 -3.43
CA VAL A 51 7.20 2.25 -3.62
C VAL A 51 7.16 0.80 -3.20
N GLU A 52 7.60 -0.12 -4.06
CA GLU A 52 7.77 -1.52 -3.67
C GLU A 52 8.87 -1.62 -2.60
N VAL A 53 8.54 -2.18 -1.43
CA VAL A 53 9.45 -2.25 -0.27
C VAL A 53 9.74 -3.67 0.17
N ALA A 54 8.97 -4.66 -0.27
CA ALA A 54 9.23 -6.06 0.07
C ALA A 54 8.61 -7.05 -0.92
N GLU A 55 9.26 -8.21 -1.04
CA GLU A 55 8.64 -9.44 -1.54
C GLU A 55 8.31 -10.36 -0.35
N ILE A 56 7.14 -10.98 -0.38
CA ILE A 56 6.68 -11.91 0.66
C ILE A 56 6.42 -13.26 0.02
N ASP A 57 7.18 -14.27 0.44
CA ASP A 57 7.09 -15.66 0.01
C ASP A 57 5.99 -16.40 0.80
N SER A 58 4.76 -15.99 0.53
CA SER A 58 3.53 -16.56 1.10
C SER A 58 2.37 -16.20 0.20
N ASP A 59 1.30 -16.98 0.29
CA ASP A 59 0.01 -16.68 -0.35
C ASP A 59 -1.07 -16.25 0.66
N SER A 60 -0.74 -16.17 1.95
CA SER A 60 -1.67 -15.73 2.99
C SER A 60 -1.54 -14.22 3.23
N PRO A 61 -2.59 -13.43 2.93
CA PRO A 61 -2.60 -12.01 3.28
C PRO A 61 -2.45 -11.80 4.79
N GLU A 62 -3.03 -12.67 5.62
CA GLU A 62 -2.90 -12.61 7.08
C GLU A 62 -1.43 -12.77 7.53
N TYR A 63 -0.67 -13.64 6.85
CA TYR A 63 0.77 -13.73 7.04
C TYR A 63 1.44 -12.39 6.71
N ALA A 64 1.17 -11.83 5.52
CA ALA A 64 1.72 -10.53 5.12
C ALA A 64 1.44 -9.47 6.20
N PHE A 65 0.16 -9.29 6.55
CA PHE A 65 -0.26 -8.30 7.54
C PHE A 65 0.48 -8.49 8.86
N ARG A 66 0.50 -9.71 9.40
CA ARG A 66 1.07 -9.99 10.72
C ARG A 66 2.58 -9.74 10.76
N TYR A 67 3.31 -10.07 9.70
CA TYR A 67 4.76 -10.02 9.69
C TYR A 67 5.34 -8.72 9.12
N THR A 68 4.48 -7.85 8.58
CA THR A 68 4.88 -6.50 8.14
C THR A 68 4.28 -5.38 9.00
N GLN A 69 3.24 -5.65 9.81
CA GLN A 69 2.74 -4.76 10.85
C GLN A 69 3.60 -4.89 12.11
N ASN A 70 4.47 -3.91 12.37
CA ASN A 70 5.20 -3.84 13.64
C ASN A 70 5.33 -2.38 14.09
N ILE A 71 4.60 -1.98 15.14
CA ILE A 71 4.53 -0.57 15.59
C ILE A 71 5.84 -0.12 16.23
N ASP A 72 6.52 -1.03 16.93
CA ASP A 72 7.64 -0.69 17.81
C ASP A 72 9.00 -0.89 17.14
N GLU A 73 9.08 -1.79 16.14
CA GLU A 73 10.34 -2.17 15.48
C GLU A 73 10.19 -2.26 13.96
N ALA A 74 11.31 -2.10 13.25
CA ALA A 74 11.34 -2.32 11.80
C ALA A 74 11.11 -3.81 11.50
N TRP A 75 10.12 -4.14 10.65
CA TRP A 75 9.86 -5.54 10.25
C TRP A 75 10.99 -6.18 9.45
N SER A 76 12.03 -5.41 9.14
CA SER A 76 13.16 -5.74 8.30
C SER A 76 14.44 -6.06 9.08
N ASP A 77 14.45 -5.95 10.42
CA ASP A 77 15.66 -6.15 11.22
C ASP A 77 15.40 -6.94 12.53
N PRO A 78 15.69 -8.27 12.55
CA PRO A 78 15.88 -9.12 11.38
C PRO A 78 14.54 -9.34 10.66
N PRO A 79 14.53 -9.54 9.33
CA PRO A 79 13.29 -9.78 8.62
C PRO A 79 12.70 -11.13 9.03
N ALA A 80 11.37 -11.19 9.12
CA ALA A 80 10.66 -12.46 9.29
C ALA A 80 10.99 -13.43 8.15
N GLU A 81 10.96 -14.74 8.43
CA GLU A 81 11.15 -15.77 7.41
C GLU A 81 10.19 -15.55 6.23
N GLY A 82 10.70 -15.66 5.00
CA GLY A 82 9.93 -15.40 3.78
C GLY A 82 9.58 -13.93 3.50
N VAL A 83 9.95 -12.95 4.35
CA VAL A 83 9.86 -11.53 4.01
C VAL A 83 11.23 -11.05 3.52
N LYS A 84 11.29 -10.53 2.30
CA LYS A 84 12.51 -10.01 1.66
C LYS A 84 12.38 -8.50 1.46
N PRO A 85 13.00 -7.67 2.31
CA PRO A 85 13.01 -6.23 2.12
C PRO A 85 13.69 -5.83 0.80
N ILE A 86 13.18 -4.78 0.15
CA ILE A 86 13.77 -4.15 -1.04
C ILE A 86 14.24 -2.75 -0.68
N GLY A 87 15.53 -2.46 -0.90
CA GLY A 87 16.14 -1.15 -0.60
C GLY A 87 16.99 -1.16 0.67
N GLU A 88 17.28 0.03 1.20
CA GLU A 88 18.06 0.19 2.44
C GLU A 88 17.18 0.78 3.55
N GLY A 89 17.26 0.18 4.75
CA GLY A 89 16.40 0.49 5.90
C GLY A 89 16.79 1.74 6.69
N PRO A 90 16.02 2.09 7.75
CA PRO A 90 14.98 1.27 8.39
C PRO A 90 13.63 1.30 7.65
N PHE A 91 13.01 0.12 7.52
CA PHE A 91 11.68 -0.02 6.94
C PHE A 91 10.61 0.05 8.03
N ARG A 92 9.72 1.05 7.94
CA ARG A 92 8.61 1.22 8.88
C ARG A 92 7.53 0.15 8.67
N SER A 93 6.75 -0.09 9.72
CA SER A 93 5.53 -0.89 9.72
C SER A 93 4.67 -0.64 8.48
N THR A 94 4.06 -1.70 7.94
CA THR A 94 2.93 -1.50 7.01
C THR A 94 1.87 -0.65 7.67
N SER A 95 1.41 0.34 6.93
CA SER A 95 0.51 1.39 7.41
C SER A 95 -0.80 1.37 6.63
N VAL A 96 -1.84 1.97 7.21
CA VAL A 96 -3.10 2.20 6.49
C VAL A 96 -2.80 2.95 5.20
N GLY A 97 -3.33 2.44 4.09
CA GLY A 97 -3.09 2.98 2.76
C GLY A 97 -1.99 2.24 1.97
N ASP A 98 -1.19 1.36 2.59
CA ASP A 98 -0.25 0.51 1.84
C ASP A 98 -0.99 -0.51 0.95
N LEU A 99 -0.32 -1.04 -0.06
CA LEU A 99 -0.88 -2.03 -0.98
C LEU A 99 -0.12 -3.35 -0.93
N VAL A 100 -0.84 -4.45 -0.99
CA VAL A 100 -0.30 -5.79 -1.24
C VAL A 100 -0.81 -6.29 -2.58
N GLU A 101 0.10 -6.72 -3.45
CA GLU A 101 -0.23 -7.35 -4.73
C GLU A 101 -0.01 -8.86 -4.65
N GLN A 102 -1.01 -9.62 -5.09
CA GLN A 102 -0.99 -11.07 -5.18
C GLN A 102 -1.66 -11.50 -6.48
N ASP A 103 -0.91 -12.16 -7.38
CA ASP A 103 -1.42 -12.67 -8.66
C ASP A 103 -2.19 -11.64 -9.49
N GLY A 104 -1.72 -10.38 -9.48
CA GLY A 104 -2.36 -9.25 -10.17
C GLY A 104 -3.58 -8.66 -9.45
N VAL A 105 -3.95 -9.17 -8.28
CA VAL A 105 -4.99 -8.60 -7.41
C VAL A 105 -4.34 -7.69 -6.36
N PHE A 106 -4.82 -6.45 -6.29
CA PHE A 106 -4.36 -5.48 -5.31
C PHE A 106 -5.28 -5.45 -4.09
N LYS A 107 -4.66 -5.42 -2.91
CA LYS A 107 -5.33 -5.37 -1.62
C LYS A 107 -4.79 -4.16 -0.85
N LEU A 108 -5.69 -3.29 -0.39
CA LEU A 108 -5.37 -2.12 0.40
C LEU A 108 -5.32 -2.46 1.89
N VAL A 109 -4.21 -2.15 2.55
CA VAL A 109 -4.05 -2.27 4.00
C VAL A 109 -4.99 -1.28 4.69
N SER A 110 -5.89 -1.81 5.50
CA SER A 110 -6.83 -1.03 6.31
C SER A 110 -6.43 -1.06 7.78
N SER A 111 -7.16 -0.34 8.64
CA SER A 111 -6.91 -0.35 10.09
C SER A 111 -6.95 -1.76 10.70
N ILE A 112 -7.73 -2.65 10.08
CA ILE A 112 -7.77 -4.08 10.39
C ILE A 112 -7.78 -4.79 9.03
N GLY A 113 -6.86 -5.73 8.81
CA GLY A 113 -6.82 -6.56 7.60
C GLY A 113 -6.68 -5.78 6.28
N PHE A 114 -7.39 -6.24 5.25
CA PHE A 114 -7.32 -5.69 3.90
C PHE A 114 -8.70 -5.43 3.28
N LYS A 115 -8.73 -4.53 2.30
CA LYS A 115 -9.81 -4.35 1.34
C LYS A 115 -9.33 -4.74 -0.06
N GLU A 116 -10.14 -5.47 -0.82
CA GLU A 116 -9.79 -5.81 -2.20
C GLU A 116 -10.06 -4.62 -3.12
N LEU A 117 -9.15 -4.32 -4.05
CA LEU A 117 -9.36 -3.32 -5.09
C LEU A 117 -9.72 -4.07 -6.39
N LYS A 118 -11.01 -4.23 -6.63
CA LYS A 118 -11.50 -4.99 -7.78
C LYS A 118 -11.21 -4.27 -9.09
N ASP A 119 -10.72 -5.02 -10.07
CA ASP A 119 -10.35 -4.52 -11.40
C ASP A 119 -9.30 -3.37 -11.36
N PHE A 120 -8.54 -3.26 -10.27
CA PHE A 120 -7.53 -2.23 -10.06
C PHE A 120 -6.36 -2.40 -11.02
N LYS A 121 -6.24 -1.45 -11.96
CA LYS A 121 -5.18 -1.40 -12.98
C LYS A 121 -4.49 -0.03 -12.89
N PRO A 122 -3.54 0.13 -11.95
CA PRO A 122 -2.76 1.35 -11.87
C PRO A 122 -1.73 1.39 -13.00
N GLU A 123 -1.45 2.58 -13.49
CA GLU A 123 -0.46 2.84 -14.54
C GLU A 123 0.72 3.61 -13.94
N PRO A 124 1.84 2.94 -13.63
CA PRO A 124 2.95 3.61 -12.99
C PRO A 124 3.53 4.73 -13.87
N GLY A 125 3.40 5.98 -13.42
CA GLY A 125 3.99 7.16 -14.06
C GLY A 125 3.05 8.01 -14.90
N SER A 126 1.75 7.72 -14.93
CA SER A 126 0.73 8.56 -15.54
C SER A 126 0.47 9.80 -14.67
N LYS A 127 1.31 10.84 -14.81
CA LYS A 127 1.01 12.16 -14.21
C LYS A 127 -0.23 12.74 -14.91
N PRO A 128 -1.33 13.06 -14.22
CA PRO A 128 -2.40 13.82 -14.82
C PRO A 128 -1.94 15.25 -15.10
N GLU A 129 -2.40 15.79 -16.22
CA GLU A 129 -2.16 17.17 -16.58
C GLU A 129 -2.75 18.09 -15.50
N GLY A 130 -1.91 18.87 -14.80
CA GLY A 130 -2.38 19.93 -13.89
C GLY A 130 -1.80 19.97 -12.48
N PHE A 131 -0.96 19.02 -12.07
CA PHE A 131 -0.23 19.09 -10.80
C PHE A 131 1.20 19.61 -11.01
N PHE A 132 1.48 20.87 -10.61
CA PHE A 132 2.80 21.48 -10.55
C PHE A 132 2.98 22.28 -9.25
#